data_AF-A0A9D6LRG8-F1
#
_entry.id   AF-A0A9D6LRG8-F1
#
_cell.length_a   1.000
_cell.length_b   1.000
_cell.length_c   1.000
_cell.angle_alpha   90.00
_cell.angle_beta   90.00
_cell.angle_gamma   90.00
#
_symmetry.space_group_name_H-M   'P 1'
#
loop_
_entity.id
_entity.type
_entity.pdbx_description
1 polymer ?
#
loop_
_entity_poly.entity_id
_entity_poly.type
_entity_poly.pdbx_seq_one_letter_code
_entity_poly.pdbx_strand_id
1 'polypeptide(L)'
;MSCFLPPPATKPTRPCGSFNGEKRQNDMTEPIAVPLEARQEDYRVNVVDVADFNERVVGAYNNGTAERGLEADDQVARSIVPAGTGALRDFSYIAPDIPEFITENCVGCMECVTECPDTAILGKVVDPSTLEEYLGGITDEELRKKMTEQWGITNKYYTVLEKKGVGGGKFGIFIDPTKCKGCAECVTICDDNALKMIAKTDDVMLNSRKSHRYFKNIGPSATGFLYGRENIGIVAATGCNTVYTSTYPYNPYLVPWTNSLFENAPADAMGVRARWDQLGW
;
A
#
# COMPACT_ATOMS: atom_id res chain seq x y z
N MET A 1 -5.54 -31.36 -10.53
CA MET A 1 -6.91 -30.81 -10.59
C MET A 1 -6.84 -29.42 -11.19
N SER A 2 -7.38 -29.24 -12.39
CA SER A 2 -7.48 -27.94 -13.07
C SER A 2 -8.70 -27.20 -12.52
N CYS A 3 -8.49 -26.04 -11.87
CA CYS A 3 -9.57 -25.12 -11.54
C CYS A 3 -9.80 -24.21 -12.76
N PHE A 4 -10.80 -24.55 -13.56
CA PHE A 4 -11.32 -23.68 -14.61
C PHE A 4 -12.02 -22.48 -13.98
N LEU A 5 -11.44 -21.29 -14.13
CA LEU A 5 -12.16 -20.03 -13.95
C LEU A 5 -13.13 -19.85 -15.14
N PRO A 6 -14.34 -19.30 -14.93
CA PRO A 6 -15.21 -18.95 -16.05
C PRO A 6 -14.57 -17.82 -16.87
N PRO A 7 -14.85 -17.74 -18.18
CA PRO A 7 -14.33 -16.65 -19.02
C PRO A 7 -14.92 -15.30 -18.57
N PRO A 8 -14.19 -14.19 -18.77
CA PRO A 8 -14.70 -12.87 -18.42
C PRO A 8 -15.96 -12.56 -19.22
N ALA A 9 -16.96 -11.96 -18.56
CA ALA A 9 -18.14 -11.45 -19.23
C ALA A 9 -17.73 -10.49 -20.35
N THR A 10 -18.24 -10.70 -21.55
CA THR A 10 -18.01 -9.81 -22.69
C THR A 10 -18.54 -8.41 -22.35
N LYS A 11 -17.65 -7.45 -22.13
CA LYS A 11 -18.02 -6.02 -22.02
C LYS A 11 -18.75 -5.62 -23.31
N PRO A 12 -19.83 -4.83 -23.26
CA PRO A 12 -20.43 -4.27 -24.46
C PRO A 12 -19.41 -3.34 -25.11
N THR A 13 -18.85 -3.75 -26.23
CA THR A 13 -18.03 -2.88 -27.07
C THR A 13 -18.95 -1.81 -27.64
N ARG A 14 -18.79 -0.55 -27.20
CA ARG A 14 -19.31 0.57 -28.01
C ARG A 14 -18.50 0.56 -29.31
N PRO A 15 -19.14 0.51 -30.48
CA PRO A 15 -18.40 0.60 -31.73
C PRO A 15 -17.70 1.96 -31.77
N CYS A 16 -16.40 1.94 -32.04
CA CYS A 16 -15.64 3.14 -32.32
C CYS A 16 -16.21 3.74 -33.61
N GLY A 17 -16.97 4.83 -33.49
CA GLY A 17 -17.63 5.46 -34.62
C GLY A 17 -16.60 5.90 -35.65
N SER A 18 -16.76 5.47 -36.90
CA SER A 18 -15.97 5.96 -38.02
C SER A 18 -16.13 7.48 -38.14
N PHE A 19 -15.02 8.22 -38.07
CA PHE A 19 -15.00 9.66 -38.32
C PHE A 19 -15.27 9.95 -39.80
N ASN A 20 -16.54 10.09 -40.17
CA ASN A 20 -16.93 10.76 -41.40
C ASN A 20 -17.00 12.27 -41.11
N GLY A 21 -16.30 13.04 -41.93
CA GLY A 21 -16.12 14.49 -41.79
C GLY A 21 -17.37 15.33 -42.06
N GLU A 22 -18.47 15.07 -41.36
CA GLU A 22 -19.59 15.98 -41.29
C GLU A 22 -19.41 16.91 -40.09
N LYS A 23 -19.54 18.22 -40.34
CA LYS A 23 -19.38 19.28 -39.35
C LYS A 23 -20.28 18.97 -38.15
N ARG A 24 -19.70 18.67 -36.98
CA ARG A 24 -20.45 18.59 -35.73
C ARG A 24 -21.03 19.97 -35.44
N GLN A 25 -22.32 20.12 -35.73
CA GLN A 25 -23.12 21.18 -35.18
C GLN A 25 -23.21 20.88 -33.68
N ASN A 26 -22.47 21.61 -32.85
CA ASN A 26 -22.58 21.52 -31.39
C ASN A 26 -23.96 22.05 -31.00
N ASP A 27 -24.96 21.19 -31.08
CA ASP A 27 -26.28 21.45 -30.56
C ASP A 27 -26.28 21.11 -29.07
N MET A 28 -26.04 22.12 -28.22
CA MET A 28 -26.10 21.97 -26.76
C MET A 28 -27.55 21.90 -26.23
N THR A 29 -28.55 21.61 -27.06
CA THR A 29 -29.96 21.58 -26.66
C THR A 29 -30.51 20.19 -26.34
N GLU A 30 -29.80 19.10 -26.64
CA GLU A 30 -30.25 17.78 -26.21
C GLU A 30 -29.89 17.53 -24.73
N PRO A 31 -30.88 17.40 -23.84
CA PRO A 31 -30.61 17.05 -22.46
C PRO A 31 -29.99 15.66 -22.39
N ILE A 32 -28.94 15.50 -21.58
CA ILE A 32 -28.34 14.20 -21.28
C ILE A 32 -29.46 13.30 -20.72
N ALA A 33 -29.96 12.38 -21.55
CA ALA A 33 -31.21 11.63 -21.34
C ALA A 33 -31.16 10.57 -20.22
N VAL A 34 -30.15 10.63 -19.35
CA VAL A 34 -29.98 9.66 -18.26
C VAL A 34 -30.54 10.27 -16.97
N PRO A 35 -31.60 9.67 -16.37
CA PRO A 35 -32.15 10.08 -15.09
C PRO A 35 -31.06 10.18 -14.01
N LEU A 36 -31.22 11.10 -13.06
CA LEU A 36 -30.24 11.32 -11.99
C LEU A 36 -30.00 10.03 -11.19
N GLU A 37 -31.06 9.27 -10.94
CA GLU A 37 -31.05 8.01 -10.19
C GLU A 37 -30.23 6.95 -10.92
N ALA A 38 -30.38 6.85 -12.24
CA ALA A 38 -29.60 5.93 -13.07
C ALA A 38 -28.12 6.32 -13.13
N ARG A 39 -27.81 7.62 -13.17
CA ARG A 39 -26.43 8.11 -13.08
C ARG A 39 -25.82 7.85 -11.70
N GLN A 40 -26.59 8.08 -10.63
CA GLN A 40 -26.15 7.82 -9.26
C GLN A 40 -25.88 6.34 -9.02
N GLU A 41 -26.71 5.46 -9.55
CA GLU A 41 -26.49 4.02 -9.46
C GLU A 41 -25.26 3.59 -10.26
N ASP A 42 -25.10 4.08 -11.49
CA ASP A 42 -23.88 3.83 -12.29
C ASP A 42 -22.63 4.34 -11.57
N TYR A 43 -22.66 5.54 -10.98
CA TYR A 43 -21.53 6.05 -10.20
C TYR A 43 -21.26 5.19 -8.98
N ARG A 44 -22.29 4.74 -8.25
CA ARG A 44 -22.10 3.88 -7.06
C ARG A 44 -21.50 2.53 -7.39
N VAL A 45 -21.92 1.94 -8.52
CA VAL A 45 -21.54 0.58 -8.90
C VAL A 45 -20.24 0.56 -9.72
N ASN A 46 -19.98 1.61 -10.51
CA ASN A 46 -18.86 1.70 -11.44
C ASN A 46 -17.95 2.92 -11.15
N VAL A 47 -17.69 3.26 -9.88
CA VAL A 47 -16.85 4.42 -9.51
C VAL A 47 -15.48 4.37 -10.22
N VAL A 48 -14.79 3.24 -10.08
CA VAL A 48 -13.46 2.95 -10.65
C VAL A 48 -13.29 1.42 -10.76
N ASP A 49 -12.75 0.95 -11.88
CA ASP A 49 -12.34 -0.45 -12.08
C ASP A 49 -10.93 -0.61 -11.51
N VAL A 50 -10.85 -1.09 -10.26
CA VAL A 50 -9.58 -1.18 -9.51
C VAL A 50 -8.56 -2.08 -10.22
N ALA A 51 -9.02 -3.14 -10.87
CA ALA A 51 -8.13 -4.07 -11.58
C ALA A 51 -7.53 -3.40 -12.81
N ASP A 52 -8.36 -2.78 -13.64
CA ASP A 52 -7.90 -2.02 -14.82
C ASP A 52 -7.01 -0.85 -14.41
N PHE A 53 -7.36 -0.10 -13.36
CA PHE A 53 -6.54 1.01 -12.87
C PHE A 53 -5.15 0.53 -12.43
N ASN A 54 -5.07 -0.57 -11.69
CA ASN A 54 -3.79 -1.12 -11.22
C ASN A 54 -2.93 -1.69 -12.36
N GLU A 55 -3.54 -2.33 -13.34
CA GLU A 55 -2.82 -2.96 -14.44
C GLU A 55 -2.44 -1.95 -15.53
N ARG A 56 -3.44 -1.27 -16.09
CA ARG A 56 -3.28 -0.40 -17.25
C ARG A 56 -2.78 0.98 -16.85
N VAL A 57 -3.45 1.65 -15.92
CA VAL A 57 -3.13 3.04 -15.56
C VAL A 57 -1.81 3.10 -14.80
N VAL A 58 -1.70 2.42 -13.65
CA VAL A 58 -0.46 2.40 -12.87
C VAL A 58 0.69 1.78 -13.67
N GLY A 59 0.43 0.72 -14.45
CA GLY A 59 1.42 0.12 -15.34
C GLY A 59 1.99 1.10 -16.37
N ALA A 60 1.12 1.90 -17.01
CA ALA A 60 1.54 2.92 -17.99
C ALA A 60 2.36 4.06 -17.36
N TYR A 61 2.09 4.42 -16.10
CA TYR A 61 2.93 5.39 -15.37
C TYR A 61 4.28 4.78 -14.99
N ASN A 62 4.29 3.54 -14.48
CA ASN A 62 5.51 2.84 -14.09
C ASN A 62 6.49 2.62 -15.26
N ASN A 63 5.97 2.41 -16.48
CA ASN A 63 6.79 2.19 -17.67
C ASN A 63 7.01 3.46 -18.53
N GLY A 64 6.50 4.62 -18.08
CA GLY A 64 6.66 5.91 -18.78
C GLY A 64 5.86 6.06 -20.08
N THR A 65 4.85 5.24 -20.33
CA THR A 65 4.02 5.31 -21.55
C THR A 65 2.70 6.07 -21.37
N ALA A 66 2.35 6.45 -20.13
CA ALA A 66 1.06 7.06 -19.78
C ALA A 66 0.67 8.26 -20.66
N GLU A 67 1.59 9.18 -20.93
CA GLU A 67 1.33 10.41 -21.71
C GLU A 67 0.73 10.13 -23.10
N ARG A 68 1.17 9.04 -23.76
CA ARG A 68 0.75 8.69 -25.12
C ARG A 68 -0.18 7.48 -25.18
N GLY A 69 -0.16 6.64 -24.16
CA GLY A 69 -0.83 5.34 -24.15
C GLY A 69 -2.17 5.33 -23.41
N LEU A 70 -2.44 6.33 -22.56
CA LEU A 70 -3.72 6.41 -21.85
C LEU A 70 -4.67 7.38 -22.55
N GLU A 71 -5.81 6.85 -22.98
CA GLU A 71 -6.92 7.64 -23.49
C GLU A 71 -7.69 8.31 -22.35
N ALA A 72 -8.37 9.42 -22.65
CA ALA A 72 -9.28 10.09 -21.72
C ALA A 72 -10.61 9.33 -21.58
N ASP A 73 -10.55 8.08 -21.13
CA ASP A 73 -11.69 7.22 -20.85
C ASP A 73 -12.28 7.46 -19.45
N ASP A 74 -13.38 6.79 -19.11
CA ASP A 74 -14.04 6.95 -17.80
C ASP A 74 -13.13 6.60 -16.61
N GLN A 75 -12.10 5.75 -16.75
CA GLN A 75 -11.21 5.37 -15.66
C GLN A 75 -10.14 6.43 -15.42
N VAL A 76 -9.62 7.04 -16.49
CA VAL A 76 -8.55 8.04 -16.44
C VAL A 76 -9.11 9.46 -16.26
N ALA A 77 -10.27 9.76 -16.86
CA ALA A 77 -10.88 11.08 -16.82
C ALA A 77 -11.55 11.40 -15.47
N ARG A 78 -11.77 10.40 -14.62
CA ARG A 78 -12.26 10.59 -13.26
C ARG A 78 -11.08 10.92 -12.35
N SER A 79 -11.22 11.98 -11.53
CA SER A 79 -10.24 12.33 -10.49
C SER A 79 -10.33 11.39 -9.28
N ILE A 80 -10.29 10.09 -9.52
CA ILE A 80 -10.43 9.04 -8.51
C ILE A 80 -9.24 8.09 -8.63
N VAL A 81 -8.57 7.84 -7.51
CA VAL A 81 -7.46 6.90 -7.41
C VAL A 81 -7.85 5.82 -6.40
N PRO A 82 -7.82 4.53 -6.75
CA PRO A 82 -8.10 3.45 -5.81
C PRO A 82 -7.22 3.52 -4.55
N ALA A 83 -7.71 2.96 -3.45
CA ALA A 83 -6.95 2.89 -2.20
C ALA A 83 -5.71 1.99 -2.37
N GLY A 84 -4.59 2.40 -1.77
CA GLY A 84 -3.38 1.57 -1.67
C GLY A 84 -2.57 1.38 -2.96
N THR A 85 -2.85 2.10 -4.05
CA THR A 85 -2.06 2.00 -5.29
C THR A 85 -0.59 2.44 -5.10
N GLY A 86 -0.26 3.17 -4.04
CA GLY A 86 1.12 3.46 -3.65
C GLY A 86 1.97 2.21 -3.38
N ALA A 87 1.34 1.06 -3.08
CA ALA A 87 2.02 -0.22 -2.98
C ALA A 87 2.67 -0.65 -4.30
N LEU A 88 2.14 -0.21 -5.45
CA LEU A 88 2.60 -0.56 -6.80
C LEU A 88 3.75 0.31 -7.32
N ARG A 89 4.19 1.31 -6.53
CA ARG A 89 5.32 2.18 -6.87
C ARG A 89 6.64 1.61 -6.36
N ASP A 90 7.65 1.50 -7.20
CA ASP A 90 9.00 1.10 -6.77
C ASP A 90 9.87 2.33 -6.53
N PHE A 91 10.53 2.38 -5.37
CA PHE A 91 11.51 3.40 -4.98
C PHE A 91 12.90 2.83 -4.74
N SER A 92 13.12 1.54 -5.04
CA SER A 92 14.37 0.84 -4.74
C SER A 92 15.60 1.49 -5.38
N TYR A 93 15.43 2.20 -6.48
CA TYR A 93 16.48 2.89 -7.24
C TYR A 93 16.84 4.30 -6.73
N ILE A 94 16.10 4.89 -5.78
CA ILE A 94 16.28 6.29 -5.38
C ILE A 94 17.56 6.51 -4.55
N ALA A 95 17.91 5.55 -3.70
CA ALA A 95 19.03 5.67 -2.77
C ALA A 95 20.00 4.51 -2.93
N PRO A 96 21.33 4.75 -2.76
CA PRO A 96 22.35 3.72 -2.92
C PRO A 96 22.40 2.75 -1.73
N ASP A 97 21.89 3.13 -0.56
CA ASP A 97 22.04 2.36 0.68
C ASP A 97 20.68 1.91 1.27
N ILE A 98 20.72 0.85 2.07
CA ILE A 98 19.57 0.24 2.76
C ILE A 98 20.01 -0.23 4.16
N PRO A 99 19.15 -0.17 5.21
CA PRO A 99 19.54 -0.66 6.52
C PRO A 99 19.63 -2.20 6.57
N GLU A 100 20.72 -2.70 7.12
CA GLU A 100 20.91 -4.09 7.54
C GLU A 100 20.50 -4.24 9.01
N PHE A 101 19.77 -5.31 9.32
CA PHE A 101 19.36 -5.65 10.67
C PHE A 101 20.38 -6.57 11.35
N ILE A 102 20.78 -6.20 12.57
CA ILE A 102 21.71 -6.95 13.42
C ILE A 102 20.91 -7.50 14.60
N THR A 103 20.47 -8.74 14.46
CA THR A 103 19.52 -9.39 15.37
C THR A 103 20.02 -9.43 16.81
N GLU A 104 21.32 -9.66 17.04
CA GLU A 104 21.86 -9.84 18.39
C GLU A 104 21.78 -8.58 19.26
N ASN A 105 21.77 -7.42 18.62
CA ASN A 105 21.73 -6.12 19.31
C ASN A 105 20.30 -5.64 19.58
N CYS A 106 19.29 -6.23 18.94
CA CYS A 106 17.94 -5.68 18.97
C CYS A 106 17.21 -5.96 20.29
N VAL A 107 16.72 -4.91 20.95
CA VAL A 107 15.91 -5.03 22.18
C VAL A 107 14.40 -5.12 21.93
N GLY A 108 13.94 -4.94 20.70
CA GLY A 108 12.52 -4.96 20.33
C GLY A 108 11.74 -3.70 20.74
N CYS A 109 12.35 -2.51 20.68
CA CYS A 109 11.65 -1.26 21.00
C CYS A 109 10.61 -0.83 19.95
N MET A 110 10.86 -1.13 18.67
CA MET A 110 10.10 -0.69 17.48
C MET A 110 10.20 0.82 17.15
N GLU A 111 11.17 1.54 17.69
CA GLU A 111 11.40 2.95 17.35
C GLU A 111 11.77 3.12 15.88
N CYS A 112 12.64 2.25 15.36
CA CYS A 112 13.01 2.24 13.95
C CYS A 112 11.81 2.07 12.99
N VAL A 113 10.78 1.32 13.41
CA VAL A 113 9.50 1.14 12.68
C VAL A 113 8.65 2.40 12.77
N THR A 114 8.61 3.03 13.94
CA THR A 114 7.80 4.22 14.21
C THR A 114 8.33 5.45 13.47
N GLU A 115 9.65 5.62 13.44
CA GLU A 115 10.31 6.77 12.80
C GLU A 115 10.41 6.65 11.27
N CYS A 116 10.11 5.48 10.70
CA CYS A 116 10.21 5.31 9.25
C CYS A 116 9.11 6.12 8.53
N PRO A 117 9.45 7.15 7.74
CA PRO A 117 8.45 8.03 7.12
C PRO A 117 7.68 7.36 5.97
N ASP A 118 8.14 6.19 5.51
CA ASP A 118 7.62 5.49 4.33
C ASP A 118 7.07 4.10 4.63
N THR A 119 7.01 3.69 5.91
CA THR A 119 6.59 2.32 6.31
C THR A 119 7.42 1.23 5.61
N ALA A 120 8.71 1.51 5.39
CA ALA A 120 9.63 0.62 4.68
C ALA A 120 10.31 -0.40 5.59
N ILE A 121 10.24 -0.23 6.91
CA ILE A 121 10.81 -1.13 7.90
C ILE A 121 9.69 -1.62 8.82
N LEU A 122 9.59 -2.93 8.99
CA LEU A 122 8.42 -3.60 9.56
C LEU A 122 8.88 -4.55 10.66
N GLY A 123 8.26 -4.43 11.83
CA GLY A 123 8.49 -5.34 12.95
C GLY A 123 7.48 -6.48 12.98
N LYS A 124 7.89 -7.65 13.44
CA LYS A 124 7.00 -8.78 13.65
C LYS A 124 7.36 -9.58 14.89
N VAL A 125 6.34 -10.08 15.58
CA VAL A 125 6.46 -11.02 16.70
C VAL A 125 5.71 -12.29 16.32
N VAL A 126 6.36 -13.44 16.46
CA VAL A 126 5.76 -14.76 16.17
C VAL A 126 6.15 -15.73 17.27
N ASP A 127 5.22 -16.58 17.71
CA ASP A 127 5.56 -17.64 18.67
C ASP A 127 6.53 -18.67 18.04
N PRO A 128 7.39 -19.33 18.84
CA PRO A 128 8.39 -20.25 18.34
C PRO A 128 7.82 -21.40 17.50
N SER A 129 6.69 -21.98 17.90
CA SER A 129 6.13 -23.16 17.21
C SER A 129 5.59 -22.82 15.83
N THR A 130 4.87 -21.71 15.72
CA THR A 130 4.41 -21.17 14.43
C THR A 130 5.60 -20.81 13.55
N LEU A 131 6.62 -20.15 14.12
CA LEU A 131 7.81 -19.78 13.36
C LEU A 131 8.55 -21.01 12.81
N GLU A 132 8.69 -22.07 13.59
CA GLU A 132 9.29 -23.34 13.16
C GLU A 132 8.53 -23.97 11.98
N GLU A 133 7.19 -23.94 12.01
CA GLU A 133 6.34 -24.41 10.90
C GLU A 133 6.62 -23.61 9.61
N TYR A 134 6.62 -22.27 9.70
CA TYR A 134 6.88 -21.41 8.54
C TYR A 134 8.31 -21.55 7.99
N LEU A 135 9.32 -21.69 8.86
CA LEU A 135 10.70 -21.92 8.45
C LEU A 135 10.88 -23.31 7.82
N GLY A 136 10.17 -24.32 8.32
CA GLY A 136 10.15 -25.68 7.76
C GLY A 136 9.63 -25.71 6.31
N GLY A 137 8.70 -24.81 5.96
CA GLY A 137 8.18 -24.65 4.60
C GLY A 137 9.18 -24.08 3.58
N ILE A 138 10.30 -23.50 4.01
CA ILE A 138 11.35 -23.00 3.11
C ILE A 138 12.21 -24.18 2.65
N THR A 139 12.21 -24.50 1.36
CA THR A 139 13.00 -25.62 0.81
C THR A 139 14.47 -25.29 0.54
N ASP A 140 14.78 -24.01 0.32
CA ASP A 140 16.13 -23.49 0.13
C ASP A 140 16.83 -23.36 1.49
N GLU A 141 17.83 -24.20 1.75
CA GLU A 141 18.51 -24.28 3.05
C GLU A 141 19.27 -23.00 3.41
N GLU A 142 19.90 -22.36 2.42
CA GLU A 142 20.61 -21.08 2.64
C GLU A 142 19.61 -19.97 3.00
N LEU A 143 18.47 -19.93 2.32
CA LEU A 143 17.40 -19.00 2.66
C LEU A 143 16.82 -19.31 4.05
N ARG A 144 16.58 -20.58 4.37
CA ARG A 144 16.06 -20.99 5.68
C ARG A 144 16.99 -20.56 6.81
N LYS A 145 18.30 -20.77 6.65
CA LYS A 145 19.31 -20.35 7.63
C LYS A 145 19.25 -18.84 7.85
N LYS A 146 19.34 -18.05 6.78
CA LYS A 146 19.25 -16.57 6.86
C LYS A 146 17.94 -16.10 7.48
N MET A 147 16.81 -16.71 7.10
CA MET A 147 15.51 -16.37 7.68
C MET A 147 15.43 -16.74 9.14
N THR A 148 16.11 -17.80 9.59
CA THR A 148 16.19 -18.17 11.01
C THR A 148 16.99 -17.13 11.80
N GLU A 149 18.11 -16.65 11.26
CA GLU A 149 18.97 -15.62 11.86
C GLU A 149 18.27 -14.24 12.00
N GLN A 150 17.21 -14.00 11.22
CA GLN A 150 16.40 -12.76 11.29
C GLN A 150 15.54 -12.64 12.56
N TRP A 151 15.40 -13.71 13.36
CA TRP A 151 14.50 -13.76 14.51
C TRP A 151 15.26 -13.81 15.84
N GLY A 152 15.17 -12.71 16.59
CA GLY A 152 15.82 -12.54 17.88
C GLY A 152 14.93 -12.84 19.08
N ILE A 153 15.57 -13.19 20.19
CA ILE A 153 14.94 -13.26 21.52
C ILE A 153 15.11 -11.90 22.18
N THR A 154 14.01 -11.25 22.54
CA THR A 154 14.02 -9.95 23.22
C THR A 154 13.46 -10.08 24.62
N ASN A 155 13.87 -9.18 25.51
CA ASN A 155 13.30 -9.12 26.86
C ASN A 155 11.79 -8.89 26.83
N LYS A 156 11.35 -7.92 26.00
CA LYS A 156 9.96 -7.46 25.91
C LYS A 156 9.00 -8.52 25.38
N TYR A 157 9.36 -9.18 24.28
CA TYR A 157 8.45 -10.10 23.59
C TYR A 157 8.66 -11.56 23.97
N TYR A 158 9.84 -11.93 24.48
CA TYR A 158 10.14 -13.32 24.83
C TYR A 158 10.30 -13.50 26.34
N THR A 159 11.39 -13.00 26.93
CA THR A 159 11.83 -13.35 28.29
C THR A 159 10.81 -12.98 29.37
N VAL A 160 10.19 -11.80 29.28
CA VAL A 160 9.18 -11.36 30.25
C VAL A 160 7.89 -12.17 30.14
N LEU A 161 7.48 -12.54 28.92
CA LEU A 161 6.26 -13.33 28.69
C LEU A 161 6.45 -14.80 29.11
N GLU A 162 7.62 -15.38 28.84
CA GLU A 162 8.02 -16.70 29.37
C GLU A 162 7.97 -16.75 30.90
N LYS A 163 8.56 -15.75 31.58
CA LYS A 163 8.52 -15.66 33.04
C LYS A 163 7.10 -15.53 33.61
N LYS A 164 6.15 -15.01 32.83
CA LYS A 164 4.73 -14.90 33.17
C LYS A 164 3.93 -16.17 32.83
N GLY A 165 4.54 -17.16 32.20
CA GLY A 165 3.89 -18.43 31.83
C GLY A 165 2.89 -18.31 30.68
N VAL A 166 2.95 -17.24 29.88
CA VAL A 166 2.02 -17.03 28.75
C VAL A 166 2.62 -17.37 27.37
N GLY A 167 3.90 -17.75 27.32
CA GLY A 167 4.63 -18.06 26.08
C GLY A 167 5.22 -16.81 25.42
N GLY A 168 6.53 -16.83 25.15
CA GLY A 168 7.27 -15.76 24.49
C GLY A 168 7.19 -15.83 22.97
N GLY A 169 7.31 -14.68 22.30
CA GLY A 169 7.43 -14.57 20.85
C GLY A 169 8.81 -14.08 20.43
N LYS A 170 9.34 -14.63 19.33
CA LYS A 170 10.56 -14.12 18.69
C LYS A 170 10.24 -12.88 17.88
N PHE A 171 11.16 -11.94 17.86
CA PHE A 171 11.01 -10.64 17.18
C PHE A 171 11.93 -10.55 15.97
N GLY A 172 11.42 -9.99 14.87
CA GLY A 172 12.21 -9.74 13.66
C GLY A 172 11.89 -8.38 13.04
N ILE A 173 12.87 -7.84 12.30
CA ILE A 173 12.76 -6.62 11.50
C ILE A 173 12.89 -6.99 10.03
N PHE A 174 12.05 -6.41 9.18
CA PHE A 174 11.97 -6.70 7.75
C PHE A 174 11.90 -5.39 6.97
N ILE A 175 12.79 -5.23 5.98
CA ILE A 175 12.85 -4.01 5.17
C ILE A 175 12.20 -4.29 3.82
N ASP A 176 11.20 -3.49 3.42
CA ASP A 176 10.70 -3.45 2.05
C ASP A 176 11.67 -2.62 1.18
N PRO A 177 12.48 -3.26 0.33
CA PRO A 177 13.44 -2.54 -0.50
C PRO A 177 12.77 -1.65 -1.56
N THR A 178 11.49 -1.87 -1.86
CA THR A 178 10.74 -1.05 -2.83
C THR A 178 10.21 0.24 -2.22
N LYS A 179 10.24 0.38 -0.88
CA LYS A 179 9.78 1.58 -0.16
C LYS A 179 10.91 2.30 0.56
N CYS A 180 12.01 1.61 0.86
CA CYS A 180 13.15 2.22 1.53
C CYS A 180 13.88 3.23 0.64
N LYS A 181 13.77 4.51 1.01
CA LYS A 181 14.47 5.64 0.37
C LYS A 181 15.84 5.95 0.98
N GLY A 182 16.33 5.12 1.91
CA GLY A 182 17.69 5.24 2.45
C GLY A 182 17.95 6.51 3.27
N CYS A 183 16.94 7.09 3.91
CA CYS A 183 17.08 8.30 4.74
C CYS A 183 17.86 8.07 6.06
N ALA A 184 18.08 6.81 6.45
CA ALA A 184 18.79 6.41 7.66
C ALA A 184 18.14 6.80 9.01
N GLU A 185 16.93 7.37 9.06
CA GLU A 185 16.24 7.71 10.33
C GLU A 185 16.15 6.51 11.29
N CYS A 186 15.81 5.34 10.75
CA CYS A 186 15.76 4.09 11.51
C CYS A 186 17.10 3.65 12.13
N VAL A 187 18.23 4.03 11.50
CA VAL A 187 19.58 3.76 12.02
C VAL A 187 19.93 4.80 13.07
N THR A 188 19.65 6.08 12.79
CA THR A 188 19.92 7.21 13.69
C THR A 188 19.21 7.06 15.04
N ILE A 189 17.96 6.58 15.04
CA ILE A 189 17.18 6.40 16.28
C ILE A 189 17.57 5.14 17.07
N CYS A 190 18.36 4.23 16.49
CA CYS A 190 18.65 2.95 17.13
C CYS A 190 19.87 3.04 18.07
N ASP A 191 19.60 3.31 19.36
CA ASP A 191 20.63 3.41 20.39
C ASP A 191 21.44 2.11 20.60
N ASP A 192 20.84 0.95 20.29
CA ASP A 192 21.46 -0.36 20.47
C ASP A 192 22.38 -0.77 19.30
N ASN A 193 22.51 0.05 18.24
CA ASN A 193 23.23 -0.33 17.02
C ASN A 193 22.74 -1.64 16.40
N ALA A 194 21.43 -1.88 16.44
CA ALA A 194 20.78 -3.03 15.80
C ALA A 194 20.51 -2.82 14.31
N LEU A 195 20.84 -1.65 13.78
CA LEU A 195 20.69 -1.29 12.37
C LEU A 195 21.95 -0.55 11.90
N LYS A 196 22.38 -0.80 10.67
CA LYS A 196 23.43 -0.02 10.00
C LYS A 196 23.12 0.13 8.52
N MET A 197 23.51 1.24 7.92
CA MET A 197 23.37 1.42 6.47
C MET A 197 24.42 0.58 5.73
N ILE A 198 23.99 -0.15 4.71
CA ILE A 198 24.85 -0.90 3.79
C ILE A 198 24.51 -0.57 2.33
N ALA A 199 25.47 -0.75 1.44
CA ALA A 199 25.26 -0.55 0.01
C ALA A 199 24.25 -1.56 -0.57
N LYS A 200 23.37 -1.08 -1.46
CA LYS A 200 22.44 -1.90 -2.23
C LYS A 200 23.17 -2.61 -3.37
N THR A 201 23.72 -3.77 -3.09
CA THR A 201 24.16 -4.72 -4.12
C THR A 201 22.99 -5.58 -4.59
N ASP A 202 23.13 -6.23 -5.74
CA ASP A 202 22.10 -7.14 -6.26
C ASP A 202 21.74 -8.24 -5.24
N ASP A 203 22.73 -8.80 -4.56
CA ASP A 203 22.53 -9.81 -3.52
C ASP A 203 21.78 -9.26 -2.30
N VAL A 204 22.15 -8.07 -1.82
CA VAL A 204 21.48 -7.40 -0.69
C VAL A 204 20.02 -7.13 -1.03
N MET A 205 19.76 -6.63 -2.24
CA MET A 205 18.42 -6.31 -2.70
C MET A 205 17.58 -7.57 -2.92
N LEU A 206 18.16 -8.63 -3.49
CA LEU A 206 17.49 -9.93 -3.65
C LEU A 206 17.12 -10.53 -2.29
N ASN A 207 18.04 -10.51 -1.32
CA ASN A 207 17.80 -11.02 0.02
C ASN A 207 16.73 -10.21 0.75
N SER A 208 16.77 -8.88 0.65
CA SER A 208 15.74 -7.99 1.21
C SER A 208 14.36 -8.27 0.62
N ARG A 209 14.26 -8.48 -0.70
CA ARG A 209 12.99 -8.84 -1.37
C ARG A 209 12.46 -10.20 -0.89
N LYS A 210 13.33 -11.20 -0.72
CA LYS A 210 12.96 -12.53 -0.19
C LYS A 210 12.48 -12.42 1.26
N SER A 211 13.21 -11.69 2.10
CA SER A 211 12.88 -11.45 3.52
C SER A 211 11.54 -10.72 3.68
N HIS A 212 11.32 -9.63 2.93
CA HIS A 212 10.04 -8.92 2.95
C HIS A 212 8.88 -9.79 2.42
N ARG A 213 9.11 -10.62 1.40
CA ARG A 213 8.09 -11.58 0.94
C ARG A 213 7.75 -12.59 2.03
N TYR A 214 8.74 -13.09 2.76
CA TYR A 214 8.53 -13.98 3.90
C TYR A 214 7.69 -13.31 4.99
N PHE A 215 8.02 -12.06 5.36
CA PHE A 215 7.23 -11.25 6.30
C PHE A 215 5.74 -11.17 5.95
N LYS A 216 5.42 -10.97 4.67
CA LYS A 216 4.02 -10.90 4.18
C LYS A 216 3.27 -12.22 4.28
N ASN A 217 3.98 -13.34 4.31
CA ASN A 217 3.39 -14.69 4.27
C ASN A 217 3.36 -15.39 5.63
N ILE A 218 4.19 -14.98 6.59
CA ILE A 218 4.13 -15.47 7.97
C ILE A 218 2.95 -14.80 8.70
N GLY A 219 2.34 -15.48 9.69
CA GLY A 219 1.02 -15.22 10.30
C GLY A 219 0.60 -13.77 10.66
N PRO A 220 -0.62 -13.56 11.20
CA PRO A 220 -1.14 -12.21 11.39
C PRO A 220 -0.25 -11.38 12.32
N SER A 221 0.11 -10.18 11.90
CA SER A 221 0.63 -9.16 12.81
C SER A 221 -0.54 -8.62 13.62
N ALA A 222 -0.38 -8.43 14.93
CA ALA A 222 -1.39 -7.76 15.76
C ALA A 222 -1.39 -6.25 15.44
N THR A 223 -1.90 -5.85 14.26
CA THR A 223 -2.10 -4.45 13.90
C THR A 223 -3.54 -4.07 14.23
N GLY A 224 -3.72 -3.36 15.34
CA GLY A 224 -5.02 -2.82 15.74
C GLY A 224 -5.23 -1.43 15.14
N PHE A 225 -6.27 -1.26 14.32
CA PHE A 225 -6.89 0.06 14.13
C PHE A 225 -7.69 0.36 15.40
N LEU A 226 -7.28 1.38 16.18
CA LEU A 226 -7.96 1.72 17.45
C LEU A 226 -9.47 1.96 17.26
N TYR A 227 -9.84 2.57 16.15
CA TYR A 227 -11.23 2.89 15.82
C TYR A 227 -11.78 2.06 14.67
N GLY A 228 -11.05 1.08 14.13
CA GLY A 228 -11.43 0.38 12.89
C GLY A 228 -11.23 1.23 11.63
N ARG A 229 -10.81 0.60 10.53
CA ARG A 229 -10.55 1.30 9.26
C ARG A 229 -11.84 1.81 8.60
N GLU A 230 -12.96 1.17 8.93
CA GLU A 230 -14.30 1.44 8.44
C GLU A 230 -14.93 2.68 9.08
N ASN A 231 -14.39 3.14 10.21
CA ASN A 231 -14.93 4.29 10.95
C ASN A 231 -14.08 5.57 10.78
N ILE A 232 -13.18 5.60 9.80
CA ILE A 232 -12.29 6.75 9.55
C ILE A 232 -12.33 7.12 8.06
N GLY A 233 -12.40 8.42 7.79
CA GLY A 233 -12.03 9.01 6.50
C GLY A 233 -11.25 10.30 6.71
N ILE A 234 -10.48 10.69 5.70
CA ILE A 234 -9.56 11.82 5.76
C ILE A 234 -10.01 12.90 4.77
N VAL A 235 -10.19 14.12 5.27
CA VAL A 235 -10.37 15.32 4.43
C VAL A 235 -9.12 16.18 4.62
N ALA A 236 -8.32 16.30 3.56
CA ALA A 236 -7.05 17.00 3.59
C ALA A 236 -7.18 18.39 2.94
N ALA A 237 -6.61 19.41 3.59
CA ALA A 237 -6.31 20.69 2.93
C ALA A 237 -5.11 20.51 2.00
N THR A 238 -5.07 21.29 0.92
CA THR A 238 -3.93 21.29 -0.01
C THR A 238 -2.63 21.65 0.71
N GLY A 239 -1.58 20.87 0.50
CA GLY A 239 -0.28 21.09 1.13
C GLY A 239 0.68 19.94 0.86
N CYS A 240 1.75 19.85 1.64
CA CYS A 240 2.69 18.73 1.49
C CYS A 240 1.98 17.38 1.59
N ASN A 241 1.03 17.23 2.51
CA ASN A 241 0.22 16.01 2.66
C ASN A 241 -0.41 15.57 1.34
N THR A 242 -1.15 16.44 0.65
CA THR A 242 -1.79 16.12 -0.63
C THR A 242 -0.76 15.84 -1.71
N VAL A 243 0.39 16.54 -1.71
CA VAL A 243 1.44 16.28 -2.71
C VAL A 243 1.99 14.86 -2.56
N TYR A 244 2.44 14.45 -1.37
CA TYR A 244 3.03 13.12 -1.21
C TYR A 244 1.99 11.99 -1.13
N THR A 245 0.71 12.29 -0.84
CA THR A 245 -0.35 11.25 -0.74
C THR A 245 -1.32 11.15 -1.89
N SER A 246 -1.36 12.11 -2.82
CA SER A 246 -2.29 12.05 -3.96
C SER A 246 -1.64 12.45 -5.28
N THR A 247 -0.34 12.13 -5.45
CA THR A 247 0.30 12.21 -6.77
C THR A 247 -0.22 11.06 -7.64
N TYR A 248 -1.11 11.38 -8.57
CA TYR A 248 -1.67 10.42 -9.52
C TYR A 248 -0.54 9.61 -10.21
N PRO A 249 -0.67 8.27 -10.35
CA PRO A 249 -1.80 7.41 -9.98
C PRO A 249 -1.64 6.73 -8.60
N TYR A 250 -0.81 7.26 -7.71
CA TYR A 250 -0.42 6.61 -6.45
C TYR A 250 -1.15 7.18 -5.23
N ASN A 251 -1.81 6.30 -4.48
CA ASN A 251 -2.49 6.60 -3.22
C ASN A 251 -1.96 5.68 -2.11
N PRO A 252 -1.32 6.20 -1.04
CA PRO A 252 -0.82 5.39 0.05
C PRO A 252 -1.91 5.00 1.07
N TYR A 253 -3.07 5.66 1.08
CA TYR A 253 -4.10 5.41 2.08
C TYR A 253 -4.94 4.18 1.75
N LEU A 254 -5.30 3.45 2.80
CA LEU A 254 -6.25 2.33 2.76
C LEU A 254 -7.67 2.72 3.22
N VAL A 255 -7.86 3.97 3.61
CA VAL A 255 -9.14 4.55 4.05
C VAL A 255 -9.60 5.60 3.04
N PRO A 256 -10.91 5.95 2.99
CA PRO A 256 -11.39 7.05 2.17
C PRO A 256 -10.61 8.33 2.45
N TRP A 257 -10.14 8.98 1.40
CA TRP A 257 -9.39 10.23 1.46
C TRP A 257 -9.88 11.16 0.38
N THR A 258 -10.07 12.44 0.71
CA THR A 258 -10.44 13.48 -0.25
C THR A 258 -9.67 14.77 0.03
N ASN A 259 -9.47 15.56 -1.02
CA ASN A 259 -8.98 16.92 -0.95
C ASN A 259 -9.86 17.79 -1.85
N SER A 260 -10.43 18.85 -1.27
CA SER A 260 -11.18 19.85 -2.02
C SER A 260 -10.25 20.99 -2.46
N LEU A 261 -9.97 21.94 -1.58
CA LEU A 261 -9.05 23.06 -1.80
C LEU A 261 -8.22 23.33 -0.54
N PHE A 262 -7.38 24.37 -0.60
CA PHE A 262 -6.51 24.75 0.50
C PHE A 262 -7.29 25.30 1.69
N GLU A 263 -8.26 26.18 1.42
CA GLU A 263 -8.92 27.02 2.41
C GLU A 263 -10.19 26.40 3.03
N ASN A 264 -10.72 25.31 2.45
CA ASN A 264 -12.08 24.84 2.74
C ASN A 264 -12.16 23.42 3.35
N ALA A 265 -11.04 22.77 3.69
CA ALA A 265 -11.06 21.41 4.23
C ALA A 265 -11.99 21.21 5.45
N PRO A 266 -12.09 22.15 6.42
CA PRO A 266 -13.07 22.02 7.51
C PRO A 266 -14.53 22.02 7.04
N ALA A 267 -14.87 22.85 6.05
CA ALA A 267 -16.23 22.93 5.51
C ALA A 267 -16.58 21.66 4.72
N ASP A 268 -15.64 21.15 3.92
CA ASP A 268 -15.79 19.88 3.21
C ASP A 268 -15.98 18.72 4.20
N ALA A 269 -15.18 18.68 5.26
CA ALA A 269 -15.31 17.68 6.33
C ALA A 269 -16.67 17.73 7.05
N MET A 270 -17.21 18.92 7.30
CA MET A 270 -18.57 19.06 7.85
C MET A 270 -19.63 18.53 6.89
N GLY A 271 -19.49 18.76 5.58
CA GLY A 271 -20.38 18.21 4.57
C GLY A 271 -20.34 16.68 4.52
N VAL A 272 -19.14 16.09 4.53
CA VAL A 272 -18.94 14.64 4.59
C VAL A 272 -19.56 14.07 5.87
N ARG A 273 -19.30 14.66 7.04
CA ARG A 273 -19.88 14.22 8.31
C ARG A 273 -21.41 14.29 8.30
N ALA A 274 -21.99 15.39 7.84
CA ALA A 274 -23.43 15.55 7.74
C ALA A 274 -24.05 14.48 6.83
N ARG A 275 -23.36 14.08 5.76
CA ARG A 275 -23.81 12.98 4.91
C ARG A 275 -23.73 11.62 5.60
N TRP A 276 -22.67 11.35 6.35
CA TRP A 276 -22.55 10.12 7.15
C TRP A 276 -23.62 10.03 8.24
N ASP A 277 -23.94 11.14 8.91
CA ASP A 277 -25.04 11.20 9.89
C ASP A 277 -26.39 10.82 9.26
N GLN A 278 -26.67 11.31 8.04
CA GLN A 278 -27.89 10.95 7.29
C GLN A 278 -27.95 9.46 6.92
N LEU A 279 -26.79 8.79 6.82
CA LEU A 279 -26.69 7.35 6.56
C LEU A 279 -26.71 6.51 7.85
N GLY A 280 -26.67 7.15 9.02
CA GLY A 280 -26.64 6.49 10.32
C GLY A 280 -25.27 5.93 10.71
N TRP A 281 -24.19 6.53 10.24
CA TRP A 281 -22.80 6.15 10.55
C TRP A 281 -22.22 6.94 11.74
#